data_AF-A0A0V9ULY4-F1
#
_entry.id   AF-A0A0V9ULY4-F1
#
_cell.length_a   1.000
_cell.length_b   1.000
_cell.length_c   1.000
_cell.angle_alpha   90.00
_cell.angle_beta   90.00
_cell.angle_gamma   90.00
#
_symmetry.space_group_name_H-M   'P 1'
#
loop_
_entity.id
_entity.type
_entity.pdbx_description
1 polymer ?
#
loop_
_entity_poly.entity_id
_entity_poly.type
_entity_poly.pdbx_seq_one_letter_code
_entity_poly.pdbx_strand_id
1 'polypeptide(L)'
;MTKVVDGYLRSPLSGIAPWILMSVLSAPGRFEEAVCFALGLVLLTMWVGARRGIKIHALDGFGAAFFVVLAAVGLIASDGVIDWMEIWAGELTNIALAVFVVATLIARRPFTLPYAKEDTPQEYWTSPLFMKINYVISAVWAGAFTFSALVGFIGDAVMRDPGNFWTGWVLQLAATIFAVSFTEFYPDYAGAKFAASQGESEPAPSLLKLIDWLPTFVLVAGIFGWVTDSIPDAVGIGMIVVGIIGSAVIGRLSPKTEKAST
;
A
#
# COMPACT_ATOMS: atom_id res chain seq x y z
N MET A 1 2.41 25.17 -2.27
CA MET A 1 1.38 24.11 -2.25
C MET A 1 1.26 23.33 -3.57
N THR A 2 1.52 23.92 -4.74
CA THR A 2 1.41 23.24 -6.06
C THR A 2 2.33 22.03 -6.21
N LYS A 3 3.62 22.16 -5.86
CA LYS A 3 4.62 21.07 -5.96
C LYS A 3 4.27 19.79 -5.18
N VAL A 4 3.66 19.92 -4.01
CA VAL A 4 3.30 18.76 -3.17
C VAL A 4 2.17 17.98 -3.81
N VAL A 5 1.14 18.69 -4.30
CA VAL A 5 0.00 18.06 -4.98
C VAL A 5 0.43 17.43 -6.30
N ASP A 6 1.32 18.07 -7.06
CA ASP A 6 1.86 17.49 -8.30
C ASP A 6 2.68 16.23 -8.03
N GLY A 7 3.50 16.23 -6.96
CA GLY A 7 4.27 15.07 -6.54
C GLY A 7 3.38 13.90 -6.11
N TYR A 8 2.32 14.17 -5.34
CA TYR A 8 1.34 13.15 -4.97
C TYR A 8 0.69 12.52 -6.21
N LEU A 9 0.18 13.35 -7.12
CA LEU A 9 -0.58 12.89 -8.30
C LEU A 9 0.25 12.04 -9.26
N ARG A 10 1.55 12.30 -9.38
CA ARG A 10 2.48 11.53 -10.23
C ARG A 10 2.98 10.24 -9.58
N SER A 11 2.92 10.16 -8.25
CA SER A 11 3.39 8.98 -7.54
C SER A 11 2.34 7.85 -7.58
N PRO A 12 2.76 6.58 -7.47
CA PRO A 12 1.85 5.45 -7.29
C PRO A 12 0.88 5.60 -6.10
N LEU A 13 1.20 6.47 -5.12
CA LEU A 13 0.36 6.71 -3.94
C LEU A 13 -0.99 7.31 -4.31
N SER A 14 -1.10 8.09 -5.40
CA SER A 14 -2.38 8.69 -5.80
C SER A 14 -3.44 7.65 -6.15
N GLY A 15 -3.03 6.58 -6.83
CA GLY A 15 -3.89 5.47 -7.18
C GLY A 15 -4.14 4.49 -6.02
N ILE A 16 -3.26 4.46 -5.00
CA ILE A 16 -3.34 3.54 -3.85
C ILE A 16 -4.10 4.17 -2.66
N ALA A 17 -4.04 5.49 -2.49
CA ALA A 17 -4.63 6.20 -1.35
C ALA A 17 -6.14 5.96 -1.13
N PRO A 18 -7.00 5.89 -2.18
CA PRO A 18 -8.42 5.57 -1.98
C PRO A 18 -8.67 4.19 -1.37
N TRP A 19 -7.81 3.22 -1.69
CA TRP A 19 -7.89 1.87 -1.14
C TRP A 19 -7.45 1.83 0.32
N ILE A 20 -6.40 2.58 0.67
CA ILE A 20 -5.98 2.75 2.07
C ILE A 20 -7.10 3.43 2.86
N LEU A 21 -7.72 4.47 2.31
CA LEU A 21 -8.83 5.18 2.95
C LEU A 21 -10.01 4.25 3.20
N MET A 22 -10.38 3.44 2.20
CA MET A 22 -11.40 2.41 2.34
C MET A 22 -11.04 1.41 3.46
N SER A 23 -9.81 0.87 3.45
CA SER A 23 -9.35 -0.10 4.45
C SER A 23 -9.38 0.45 5.88
N VAL A 24 -9.06 1.74 6.07
CA VAL A 24 -9.08 2.38 7.39
C VAL A 24 -10.49 2.73 7.86
N LEU A 25 -11.38 3.11 6.94
CA LEU A 25 -12.74 3.54 7.29
C LEU A 25 -13.77 2.39 7.33
N SER A 26 -13.44 1.25 6.72
CA SER A 26 -14.31 0.07 6.70
C SER A 26 -14.39 -0.55 8.09
N ALA A 27 -15.39 -0.11 8.85
CA ALA A 27 -15.80 -0.70 10.12
C ALA A 27 -17.28 -1.13 10.02
N PRO A 28 -17.74 -2.08 10.86
CA PRO A 28 -19.14 -2.49 10.88
C PRO A 28 -20.08 -1.28 11.00
N GLY A 29 -21.11 -1.22 10.14
CA GLY A 29 -22.06 -0.10 10.06
C GLY A 29 -21.55 1.16 9.34
N ARG A 30 -20.32 1.17 8.80
CA ARG A 30 -19.71 2.35 8.13
C ARG A 30 -19.36 2.11 6.66
N PHE A 31 -19.90 1.05 6.06
CA PHE A 31 -19.58 0.67 4.69
C PHE A 31 -19.92 1.78 3.68
N GLU A 32 -21.12 2.37 3.77
CA GLU A 32 -21.54 3.45 2.85
C GLU A 32 -20.65 4.68 2.95
N GLU A 33 -20.28 5.09 4.17
CA GLU A 33 -19.36 6.20 4.40
C GLU A 33 -18.01 5.93 3.74
N ALA A 34 -17.43 4.76 4.02
CA ALA A 34 -16.11 4.36 3.52
C ALA A 34 -16.08 4.37 1.99
N VAL A 35 -17.10 3.79 1.35
CA VAL A 35 -17.23 3.76 -0.12
C VAL A 35 -17.40 5.16 -0.69
N CYS A 36 -18.23 6.01 -0.08
CA CYS A 36 -18.43 7.38 -0.55
C CYS A 36 -17.15 8.22 -0.44
N PHE A 37 -16.41 8.11 0.67
CA PHE A 37 -15.14 8.80 0.85
C PHE A 37 -14.07 8.31 -0.14
N ALA A 38 -13.97 7.00 -0.35
CA ALA A 38 -13.03 6.43 -1.31
C ALA A 38 -13.36 6.84 -2.75
N LEU A 39 -14.64 6.76 -3.14
CA LEU A 39 -15.11 7.22 -4.46
C LEU A 39 -14.86 8.72 -4.65
N GLY A 40 -15.21 9.53 -3.63
CA GLY A 40 -14.96 10.97 -3.64
C GLY A 40 -13.49 11.31 -3.81
N LEU A 41 -12.60 10.57 -3.13
CA LEU A 41 -11.16 10.74 -3.25
C LEU A 41 -10.67 10.38 -4.67
N VAL A 42 -11.09 9.25 -5.24
CA VAL A 42 -10.73 8.87 -6.63
C VAL A 42 -11.19 9.92 -7.64
N LEU A 43 -12.44 10.35 -7.55
CA LEU A 43 -12.98 11.34 -8.49
C LEU A 43 -12.26 12.68 -8.34
N LEU A 44 -11.91 13.07 -7.11
CA LEU A 44 -11.12 14.26 -6.85
C LEU A 44 -9.71 14.14 -7.41
N THR A 45 -9.01 13.02 -7.20
CA THR A 45 -7.65 12.83 -7.75
C THR A 45 -7.66 12.86 -9.26
N MET A 46 -8.61 12.19 -9.90
CA MET A 46 -8.78 12.21 -11.36
C MET A 46 -9.10 13.61 -11.88
N TRP A 47 -10.00 14.34 -11.21
CA TRP A 47 -10.39 15.70 -11.63
C TRP A 47 -9.24 16.70 -11.49
N VAL A 48 -8.51 16.66 -10.36
CA VAL A 48 -7.33 17.52 -10.17
C VAL A 48 -6.24 17.14 -11.17
N GLY A 49 -5.98 15.85 -11.37
CA GLY A 49 -5.01 15.34 -12.34
C GLY A 49 -5.32 15.83 -13.76
N ALA A 50 -6.57 15.68 -14.20
CA ALA A 50 -7.03 16.15 -15.52
C ALA A 50 -6.86 17.66 -15.69
N ARG A 51 -7.21 18.46 -14.66
CA ARG A 51 -7.00 19.92 -14.70
C ARG A 51 -5.54 20.35 -14.73
N ARG A 52 -4.63 19.49 -14.27
CA ARG A 52 -3.18 19.74 -14.26
C ARG A 52 -2.45 19.06 -15.42
N GLY A 53 -3.18 18.40 -16.32
CA GLY A 53 -2.60 17.69 -17.47
C GLY A 53 -1.80 16.43 -17.09
N ILE A 54 -2.02 15.90 -15.88
CA ILE A 54 -1.41 14.65 -15.41
C ILE A 54 -2.24 13.49 -15.97
N LYS A 55 -1.57 12.44 -16.43
CA LYS A 55 -2.23 11.29 -17.06
C LYS A 55 -2.98 10.48 -16.00
N ILE A 56 -4.17 10.03 -16.34
CA ILE A 56 -4.92 9.07 -15.53
C ILE A 56 -4.29 7.69 -15.76
N HIS A 57 -3.93 7.01 -14.68
CA HIS A 57 -3.33 5.69 -14.75
C HIS A 57 -4.39 4.59 -14.69
N ALA A 58 -3.99 3.37 -15.07
CA ALA A 58 -4.91 2.22 -15.09
C ALA A 58 -5.51 1.92 -13.70
N LEU A 59 -4.75 2.16 -12.63
CA LEU A 59 -5.22 1.96 -11.26
C LEU A 59 -6.29 2.97 -10.86
N ASP A 60 -6.21 4.23 -11.32
CA ASP A 60 -7.24 5.25 -11.07
C ASP A 60 -8.56 4.87 -11.74
N GLY A 61 -8.50 4.45 -13.02
CA GLY A 61 -9.67 4.00 -13.76
C GLY A 61 -10.29 2.73 -13.17
N PHE A 62 -9.45 1.78 -12.74
CA PHE A 62 -9.89 0.57 -12.06
C PHE A 62 -10.56 0.89 -10.71
N GLY A 63 -9.94 1.75 -9.90
CA GLY A 63 -10.51 2.22 -8.64
C GLY A 63 -11.83 2.93 -8.84
N ALA A 64 -11.92 3.84 -9.80
CA ALA A 64 -13.18 4.54 -10.11
C ALA A 64 -14.29 3.55 -10.47
N ALA A 65 -14.02 2.60 -11.36
CA ALA A 65 -15.00 1.58 -11.73
C ALA A 65 -15.41 0.72 -10.53
N PHE A 66 -14.44 0.28 -9.73
CA PHE A 66 -14.69 -0.57 -8.55
C PHE A 66 -15.54 0.15 -7.50
N PHE A 67 -15.18 1.38 -7.12
CA PHE A 67 -15.93 2.14 -6.11
C PHE A 67 -17.29 2.60 -6.62
N VAL A 68 -17.46 2.87 -7.92
CA VAL A 68 -18.80 3.11 -8.50
C VAL A 68 -19.68 1.87 -8.37
N VAL A 69 -19.14 0.67 -8.63
CA VAL A 69 -19.88 -0.59 -8.45
C VAL A 69 -20.25 -0.78 -6.98
N LEU A 70 -19.31 -0.59 -6.05
CA LEU A 70 -19.62 -0.69 -4.62
C LEU A 70 -20.65 0.34 -4.16
N ALA A 71 -20.57 1.59 -4.63
CA ALA A 71 -21.55 2.62 -4.32
C ALA A 71 -22.93 2.27 -4.87
N ALA A 72 -22.99 1.76 -6.10
CA ALA A 72 -24.24 1.29 -6.70
C ALA A 72 -24.85 0.14 -5.88
N VAL A 73 -24.03 -0.83 -5.45
CA VAL A 73 -24.47 -1.92 -4.58
C VAL A 73 -25.02 -1.38 -3.26
N GLY A 74 -24.30 -0.47 -2.59
CA GLY A 74 -24.78 0.15 -1.34
C GLY A 74 -26.12 0.89 -1.50
N LEU A 75 -26.39 1.47 -2.67
CA LEU A 75 -27.64 2.21 -2.92
C LEU A 75 -28.84 1.34 -3.31
N ILE A 76 -28.62 0.17 -3.93
CA ILE A 76 -29.69 -0.64 -4.54
C ILE A 76 -29.89 -2.00 -3.90
N ALA A 77 -28.90 -2.49 -3.15
CA ALA A 77 -28.94 -3.84 -2.60
C ALA A 77 -29.83 -3.92 -1.36
N SER A 78 -30.32 -5.13 -1.06
CA SER A 78 -31.07 -5.37 0.16
C SER A 78 -30.16 -5.38 1.39
N ASP A 79 -30.73 -5.15 2.58
CA ASP A 79 -30.01 -5.14 3.86
C ASP A 79 -29.11 -6.37 4.03
N GLY A 80 -29.59 -7.58 3.68
CA GLY A 80 -28.78 -8.81 3.77
C GLY A 80 -27.58 -8.87 2.82
N VAL A 81 -27.62 -8.16 1.69
CA VAL A 81 -26.45 -8.02 0.80
C VAL A 81 -25.50 -6.96 1.35
N ILE A 82 -26.01 -5.88 1.93
CA ILE A 82 -25.20 -4.86 2.60
C ILE A 82 -24.45 -5.49 3.77
N ASP A 83 -25.12 -6.26 4.63
CA ASP A 83 -24.50 -6.99 5.74
C ASP A 83 -23.38 -7.94 5.26
N TRP A 84 -23.61 -8.62 4.12
CA TRP A 84 -22.57 -9.46 3.50
C TRP A 84 -21.40 -8.62 2.99
N MET A 85 -21.66 -7.44 2.42
CA MET A 85 -20.62 -6.51 2.00
C MET A 85 -19.84 -5.94 3.17
N GLU A 86 -20.46 -5.65 4.31
CA GLU A 86 -19.73 -5.17 5.49
C GLU A 86 -18.66 -6.15 5.96
N ILE A 87 -18.93 -7.45 5.80
CA ILE A 87 -17.99 -8.53 6.12
C ILE A 87 -16.95 -8.68 5.01
N TRP A 88 -17.41 -8.81 3.76
CA TRP A 88 -16.56 -9.30 2.66
C TRP A 88 -15.96 -8.22 1.76
N ALA A 89 -16.33 -6.94 1.93
CA ALA A 89 -15.85 -5.86 1.05
C ALA A 89 -14.33 -5.67 1.12
N GLY A 90 -13.73 -5.79 2.31
CA GLY A 90 -12.27 -5.72 2.47
C GLY A 90 -11.57 -6.84 1.69
N GLU A 91 -12.09 -8.06 1.84
CA GLU A 91 -11.59 -9.24 1.13
C GLU A 91 -11.73 -9.12 -0.38
N LEU A 92 -12.93 -8.75 -0.87
CA LEU A 92 -13.18 -8.54 -2.29
C LEU A 92 -12.31 -7.44 -2.87
N THR A 93 -12.03 -6.40 -2.09
CA THR A 93 -11.12 -5.32 -2.49
C THR A 93 -9.69 -5.85 -2.69
N ASN A 94 -9.17 -6.61 -1.73
CA ASN A 94 -7.85 -7.23 -1.85
C ASN A 94 -7.77 -8.22 -3.02
N ILE A 95 -8.79 -9.05 -3.22
CA ILE A 95 -8.89 -9.97 -4.36
C ILE A 95 -8.92 -9.19 -5.68
N ALA A 96 -9.74 -8.15 -5.78
CA ALA A 96 -9.87 -7.32 -6.98
C ALA A 96 -8.53 -6.66 -7.34
N LEU A 97 -7.82 -6.12 -6.35
CA LEU A 97 -6.48 -5.55 -6.53
C LEU A 97 -5.44 -6.61 -6.93
N ALA A 98 -5.43 -7.77 -6.27
CA ALA A 98 -4.54 -8.87 -6.63
C ALA A 98 -4.76 -9.31 -8.09
N VAL A 99 -6.02 -9.52 -8.48
CA VAL A 99 -6.40 -9.88 -9.86
C VAL A 99 -5.98 -8.80 -10.84
N PHE A 100 -6.21 -7.52 -10.53
CA PHE A 100 -5.80 -6.41 -11.37
C PHE A 100 -4.28 -6.42 -11.60
N VAL A 101 -3.49 -6.49 -10.53
CA VAL A 101 -2.03 -6.47 -10.62
C VAL A 101 -1.51 -7.70 -11.38
N VAL A 102 -2.02 -8.90 -11.08
CA VAL A 102 -1.65 -10.13 -11.81
C VAL A 102 -2.03 -10.04 -13.28
N ALA A 103 -3.20 -9.50 -13.61
CA ALA A 103 -3.60 -9.28 -14.99
C ALA A 103 -2.64 -8.33 -15.72
N THR A 104 -2.15 -7.27 -15.05
CA THR A 104 -1.15 -6.36 -15.62
C THR A 104 0.20 -7.06 -15.89
N LEU A 105 0.61 -7.97 -15.01
CA LEU A 105 1.81 -8.79 -15.18
C LEU A 105 1.67 -9.75 -16.36
N ILE A 106 0.53 -10.44 -16.48
CA ILE A 106 0.22 -11.37 -17.59
C ILE A 106 0.15 -10.61 -18.92
N ALA A 107 -0.46 -9.43 -18.93
CA ALA A 107 -0.51 -8.53 -20.09
C ALA A 107 0.85 -7.90 -20.45
N ARG A 108 1.92 -8.27 -19.73
CA ARG A 108 3.29 -7.78 -19.91
C ARG A 108 3.44 -6.26 -19.76
N ARG A 109 2.53 -5.63 -19.03
CA ARG A 109 2.48 -4.19 -18.79
C ARG A 109 2.21 -3.94 -17.30
N PRO A 110 3.20 -4.19 -16.42
CA PRO A 110 3.04 -4.06 -14.98
C PRO A 110 2.43 -2.70 -14.62
N PHE A 111 1.49 -2.67 -13.68
CA PHE A 111 0.76 -1.45 -13.33
C PHE A 111 1.66 -0.32 -12.81
N THR A 112 2.85 -0.64 -12.29
CA THR A 112 3.84 0.37 -11.86
C THR A 112 4.56 1.07 -13.01
N LEU A 113 4.58 0.46 -14.20
CA LEU A 113 5.36 0.95 -15.35
C LEU A 113 4.96 2.37 -15.80
N PRO A 114 3.66 2.73 -15.92
CA PRO A 114 3.27 4.09 -16.26
C PRO A 114 3.78 5.13 -15.26
N TYR A 115 3.71 4.84 -13.95
CA TYR A 115 4.21 5.74 -12.91
C TYR A 115 5.73 5.89 -12.97
N ALA A 116 6.46 4.78 -13.06
CA ALA A 116 7.91 4.80 -13.12
C ALA A 116 8.45 5.58 -14.34
N LYS A 117 7.71 5.62 -15.44
CA LYS A 117 8.07 6.39 -16.63
C LYS A 117 7.97 7.91 -16.43
N GLU A 118 7.15 8.38 -15.50
CA GLU A 118 7.04 9.82 -15.23
C GLU A 118 8.24 10.36 -14.45
N ASP A 119 8.87 9.51 -13.64
CA ASP A 119 10.02 9.86 -12.80
C ASP A 119 11.37 9.44 -13.42
N THR A 120 11.36 8.68 -14.51
CA THR A 120 12.58 8.14 -15.14
C THR A 120 12.80 8.73 -16.54
N PRO A 121 14.02 9.15 -16.92
CA PRO A 121 14.33 9.58 -18.28
C PRO A 121 13.94 8.56 -19.35
N GLN A 122 13.45 9.05 -20.49
CA GLN A 122 12.90 8.21 -21.56
C GLN A 122 13.91 7.21 -22.13
N GLU A 123 15.20 7.52 -22.06
CA GLU A 123 16.32 6.67 -22.50
C GLU A 123 16.36 5.33 -21.75
N TYR A 124 15.90 5.29 -20.50
CA TYR A 124 15.92 4.08 -19.67
C TYR A 124 14.64 3.25 -19.76
N TRP A 125 13.58 3.76 -20.39
CA TRP A 125 12.25 3.13 -20.39
C TRP A 125 12.21 1.73 -21.01
N THR A 126 13.17 1.42 -21.88
CA THR A 126 13.29 0.12 -22.56
C THR A 126 14.43 -0.73 -21.99
N SER A 127 15.15 -0.22 -21.00
CA SER A 127 16.27 -0.97 -20.42
C SER A 127 15.79 -2.24 -19.71
N PRO A 128 16.51 -3.37 -19.84
CA PRO A 128 16.14 -4.61 -19.16
C PRO A 128 16.06 -4.45 -17.64
N LEU A 129 16.91 -3.61 -17.05
CA LEU A 129 16.91 -3.32 -15.62
C LEU A 129 15.63 -2.59 -15.20
N PHE A 130 15.24 -1.53 -15.91
CA PHE A 130 14.02 -0.77 -15.62
C PHE A 130 12.77 -1.65 -15.71
N MET A 131 12.68 -2.49 -16.74
CA MET A 131 11.58 -3.45 -16.85
C MET A 131 11.59 -4.44 -15.69
N LYS A 132 12.74 -5.05 -15.37
CA LYS A 132 12.88 -6.00 -14.25
C LYS A 132 12.45 -5.39 -12.92
N ILE A 133 12.83 -4.14 -12.65
CA ILE A 133 12.43 -3.42 -11.43
C ILE A 133 10.90 -3.35 -11.33
N ASN A 134 10.23 -2.90 -12.40
CA ASN A 134 8.78 -2.76 -12.43
C ASN A 134 8.04 -4.10 -12.32
N TYR A 135 8.55 -5.16 -12.95
CA TYR A 135 7.97 -6.50 -12.81
C TYR A 135 8.08 -7.02 -11.37
N VAL A 136 9.24 -6.86 -10.74
CA VAL A 136 9.45 -7.35 -9.36
C VAL A 136 8.61 -6.55 -8.37
N ILE A 137 8.57 -5.22 -8.48
CA ILE A 137 7.72 -4.38 -7.63
C ILE A 137 6.25 -4.77 -7.81
N SER A 138 5.78 -4.89 -9.06
CA SER A 138 4.41 -5.32 -9.33
C SER A 138 4.10 -6.71 -8.78
N ALA A 139 5.06 -7.65 -8.82
CA ALA A 139 4.89 -8.97 -8.22
C ALA A 139 4.80 -8.93 -6.68
N VAL A 140 5.57 -8.04 -6.03
CA VAL A 140 5.46 -7.82 -4.57
C VAL A 140 4.09 -7.25 -4.22
N TRP A 141 3.57 -6.31 -5.00
CA TRP A 141 2.19 -5.81 -4.81
C TRP A 141 1.14 -6.89 -4.99
N ALA A 142 1.25 -7.73 -6.02
CA ALA A 142 0.37 -8.89 -6.19
C ALA A 142 0.44 -9.83 -4.98
N GLY A 143 1.64 -10.09 -4.47
CA GLY A 143 1.87 -10.90 -3.28
C GLY A 143 1.25 -10.28 -2.02
N ALA A 144 1.40 -8.97 -1.82
CA ALA A 144 0.84 -8.24 -0.70
C ALA A 144 -0.70 -8.29 -0.70
N PHE A 145 -1.33 -8.00 -1.84
CA PHE A 145 -2.80 -8.08 -1.94
C PHE A 145 -3.31 -9.52 -1.79
N THR A 146 -2.61 -10.50 -2.36
CA THR A 146 -2.97 -11.92 -2.19
C THR A 146 -2.82 -12.36 -0.73
N PHE A 147 -1.77 -11.92 -0.04
CA PHE A 147 -1.58 -12.18 1.38
C PHE A 147 -2.69 -11.54 2.21
N SER A 148 -3.01 -10.27 1.97
CA SER A 148 -4.10 -9.57 2.66
C SER A 148 -5.44 -10.26 2.45
N ALA A 149 -5.73 -10.74 1.24
CA ALA A 149 -6.90 -11.55 0.94
C ALA A 149 -6.92 -12.87 1.75
N LEU A 150 -5.84 -13.66 1.67
CA LEU A 150 -5.79 -14.92 2.43
C LEU A 150 -5.95 -14.72 3.94
N VAL A 151 -5.35 -13.65 4.48
CA VAL A 151 -5.46 -13.32 5.90
C VAL A 151 -6.86 -12.83 6.26
N GLY A 152 -7.47 -11.96 5.46
CA GLY A 152 -8.86 -11.51 5.63
C GLY A 152 -9.83 -12.68 5.60
N PHE A 153 -9.73 -13.54 4.57
CA PHE A 153 -10.49 -14.77 4.48
C PHE A 153 -10.35 -15.69 5.71
N ILE A 154 -9.14 -15.82 6.28
CA ILE A 154 -8.95 -16.60 7.51
C ILE A 154 -9.69 -15.95 8.68
N GLY A 155 -9.64 -14.63 8.82
CA GLY A 155 -10.40 -13.90 9.84
C GLY A 155 -11.91 -14.12 9.71
N ASP A 156 -12.44 -13.91 8.52
CA ASP A 156 -13.88 -13.91 8.25
C ASP A 156 -14.46 -15.34 8.25
N ALA A 157 -13.83 -16.26 7.52
CA ALA A 157 -14.38 -17.59 7.27
C ALA A 157 -14.00 -18.62 8.35
N VAL A 158 -12.76 -18.55 8.84
CA VAL A 158 -12.21 -19.57 9.75
C VAL A 158 -12.37 -19.14 11.21
N MET A 159 -11.96 -17.91 11.54
CA MET A 159 -12.09 -17.37 12.91
C MET A 159 -13.51 -16.86 13.20
N ARG A 160 -14.29 -16.56 12.15
CA ARG A 160 -15.64 -15.95 12.26
C ARG A 160 -15.62 -14.64 13.05
N ASP A 161 -14.54 -13.88 12.87
CA ASP A 161 -14.30 -12.60 13.51
C ASP A 161 -13.84 -11.58 12.46
N PRO A 162 -14.77 -10.99 11.68
CA PRO A 162 -14.42 -10.04 10.63
C PRO A 162 -13.76 -8.76 11.14
N GLY A 163 -14.00 -8.43 12.42
CA GLY A 163 -13.37 -7.30 13.10
C GLY A 163 -12.02 -7.64 13.74
N ASN A 164 -11.47 -8.83 13.49
CA ASN A 164 -10.27 -9.28 14.18
C ASN A 164 -9.11 -8.31 13.95
N PHE A 165 -8.54 -7.82 15.05
CA PHE A 165 -7.48 -6.84 15.01
C PHE A 165 -6.26 -7.27 14.17
N TRP A 166 -5.88 -8.55 14.24
CA TRP A 166 -4.70 -9.04 13.53
C TRP A 166 -4.97 -9.30 12.06
N THR A 167 -6.02 -10.06 11.75
CA THR A 167 -6.31 -10.48 10.37
C THR A 167 -7.05 -9.41 9.57
N GLY A 168 -7.88 -8.60 10.22
CA GLY A 168 -8.63 -7.51 9.60
C GLY A 168 -7.82 -6.23 9.42
N TRP A 169 -6.79 -6.00 10.26
CA TRP A 169 -6.09 -4.71 10.28
C TRP A 169 -4.56 -4.84 10.25
N VAL A 170 -3.94 -5.41 11.28
CA VAL A 170 -2.47 -5.35 11.45
C VAL A 170 -1.72 -6.02 10.30
N LEU A 171 -2.08 -7.26 9.94
CA LEU A 171 -1.35 -8.01 8.92
C LEU A 171 -1.54 -7.43 7.52
N GLN A 172 -2.74 -6.95 7.20
CA GLN A 172 -3.04 -6.34 5.91
C GLN A 172 -2.30 -5.01 5.73
N LEU A 173 -2.29 -4.16 6.76
CA LEU A 173 -1.53 -2.92 6.75
C LEU A 173 -0.03 -3.17 6.69
N ALA A 174 0.48 -4.16 7.44
CA ALA A 174 1.89 -4.54 7.39
C ALA A 174 2.32 -4.96 5.97
N ALA A 175 1.50 -5.77 5.28
CA ALA A 175 1.78 -6.17 3.90
C ALA A 175 1.79 -4.99 2.93
N THR A 176 0.86 -4.05 3.11
CA THR A 176 0.77 -2.83 2.30
C THR A 176 1.97 -1.92 2.52
N ILE A 177 2.32 -1.62 3.79
CA ILE A 177 3.47 -0.78 4.13
C ILE A 177 4.78 -1.44 3.66
N PHE A 178 4.89 -2.76 3.77
CA PHE A 178 6.01 -3.50 3.21
C PHE A 178 6.12 -3.33 1.69
N ALA A 179 5.02 -3.44 0.95
CA ALA A 179 5.03 -3.25 -0.50
C ALA A 179 5.45 -1.82 -0.90
N VAL A 180 5.00 -0.81 -0.14
CA VAL A 180 5.45 0.59 -0.30
C VAL A 180 6.94 0.73 -0.02
N SER A 181 7.41 0.25 1.13
CA SER A 181 8.83 0.29 1.51
C SER A 181 9.72 -0.43 0.50
N PHE A 182 9.27 -1.59 -0.02
CA PHE A 182 9.94 -2.32 -1.08
C PHE A 182 9.98 -1.53 -2.40
N THR A 183 8.90 -0.83 -2.75
CA THR A 183 8.82 0.01 -3.96
C THR A 183 9.87 1.12 -3.94
N GLU A 184 10.13 1.71 -2.76
CA GLU A 184 11.16 2.75 -2.58
C GLU A 184 12.58 2.16 -2.51
N PHE A 185 12.76 1.01 -1.84
CA PHE A 185 14.06 0.40 -1.61
C PHE A 185 14.64 -0.33 -2.85
N TYR A 186 13.80 -1.06 -3.57
CA TYR A 186 14.26 -2.03 -4.57
C TYR A 186 14.93 -1.42 -5.82
N PRO A 187 14.50 -0.27 -6.37
CA PRO A 187 15.18 0.35 -7.50
C PRO A 187 16.65 0.65 -7.23
N ASP A 188 16.95 1.28 -6.09
CA ASP A 188 18.32 1.60 -5.65
C ASP A 188 19.15 0.33 -5.45
N TYR A 189 18.55 -0.69 -4.81
CA TYR A 189 19.21 -1.97 -4.59
C TYR A 189 19.52 -2.71 -5.91
N ALA A 190 18.57 -2.72 -6.84
CA ALA A 190 18.75 -3.35 -8.14
C ALA A 190 19.77 -2.60 -9.00
N GLY A 191 19.78 -1.27 -8.93
CA GLY A 191 20.78 -0.39 -9.55
C GLY A 191 22.19 -0.69 -9.05
N ALA A 192 22.40 -0.62 -7.73
CA ALA A 192 23.71 -0.89 -7.13
C ALA A 192 24.21 -2.31 -7.41
N LYS A 193 23.30 -3.31 -7.42
CA LYS A 193 23.65 -4.70 -7.79
C LYS A 193 24.05 -4.82 -9.27
N PHE A 194 23.42 -4.06 -10.15
CA PHE A 194 23.77 -4.03 -11.57
C PHE A 194 25.11 -3.32 -11.80
N ALA A 195 25.35 -2.18 -11.16
CA ALA A 195 26.64 -1.48 -11.15
C ALA A 195 27.78 -2.38 -10.66
N ALA A 196 27.57 -3.08 -9.53
CA ALA A 196 28.53 -4.04 -8.99
C ALA A 196 28.85 -5.18 -9.98
N SER A 197 27.85 -5.66 -10.75
CA SER A 197 28.06 -6.67 -11.79
C SER A 197 28.89 -6.18 -12.98
N GLN A 198 28.99 -4.86 -13.17
CA GLN A 198 29.84 -4.21 -14.16
C GLN A 198 31.21 -3.77 -13.59
N GLY A 199 31.49 -4.06 -12.31
CA GLY A 199 32.73 -3.66 -11.64
C GLY A 199 32.72 -2.23 -11.10
N GLU A 200 31.55 -1.56 -11.12
CA GLU A 200 31.37 -0.24 -10.52
C GLU A 200 31.01 -0.36 -9.04
N SER A 201 31.57 0.50 -8.19
CA SER A 201 31.23 0.56 -6.77
C SER A 201 30.19 1.64 -6.51
N GLU A 202 28.91 1.29 -6.68
CA GLU A 202 27.81 2.06 -6.13
C GLU A 202 27.45 1.56 -4.72
N PRO A 203 27.26 2.46 -3.74
CA PRO A 203 26.87 2.07 -2.39
C PRO A 203 25.44 1.50 -2.41
N ALA A 204 25.31 0.19 -2.18
CA ALA A 204 24.01 -0.43 -2.06
C ALA A 204 23.24 0.07 -0.83
N PRO A 205 21.92 0.31 -0.94
CA PRO A 205 21.12 0.70 0.20
C PRO A 205 21.12 -0.41 1.26
N SER A 206 21.18 -0.01 2.54
CA SER A 206 21.10 -0.95 3.65
C SER A 206 19.76 -1.66 3.67
N LEU A 207 19.77 -2.99 3.90
CA LEU A 207 18.56 -3.79 4.10
C LEU A 207 17.72 -3.28 5.28
N LEU A 208 18.31 -2.52 6.22
CA LEU A 208 17.57 -1.88 7.30
C LEU A 208 16.51 -0.90 6.80
N LYS A 209 16.71 -0.25 5.63
CA LYS A 209 15.70 0.65 5.05
C LYS A 209 14.39 -0.08 4.72
N LEU A 210 14.45 -1.38 4.38
CA LEU A 210 13.27 -2.17 4.05
C LEU A 210 12.39 -2.48 5.27
N ILE A 211 12.98 -2.42 6.47
CA ILE A 211 12.31 -2.74 7.74
C ILE A 211 12.26 -1.55 8.70
N ASP A 212 12.64 -0.36 8.23
CA ASP A 212 12.59 0.93 8.92
C ASP A 212 11.22 1.17 9.56
N TRP A 213 10.17 0.88 8.79
CA TRP A 213 8.79 1.15 9.18
C TRP A 213 8.31 0.25 10.33
N LEU A 214 8.95 -0.89 10.54
CA LEU A 214 8.44 -1.96 11.40
C LEU A 214 8.33 -1.54 12.87
N PRO A 215 9.34 -0.91 13.52
CA PRO A 215 9.21 -0.52 14.93
C PRO A 215 8.13 0.54 15.14
N THR A 216 8.04 1.53 14.25
CA THR A 216 7.00 2.56 14.32
C THR A 216 5.62 1.94 14.13
N PHE A 217 5.48 1.01 13.19
CA PHE A 217 4.24 0.29 12.97
C PHE A 217 3.83 -0.56 14.18
N VAL A 218 4.75 -1.34 14.75
CA VAL A 218 4.51 -2.15 15.95
C VAL A 218 4.12 -1.26 17.14
N LEU A 219 4.76 -0.11 17.29
CA LEU A 219 4.42 0.88 18.31
C LEU A 219 2.99 1.39 18.12
N VAL A 220 2.64 1.87 16.93
CA VAL A 220 1.31 2.43 16.63
C VAL A 220 0.23 1.37 16.75
N ALA A 221 0.45 0.17 16.21
CA ALA A 221 -0.47 -0.95 16.35
C ALA A 221 -0.64 -1.36 17.81
N GLY A 222 0.44 -1.39 18.61
CA GLY A 222 0.39 -1.67 20.03
C GLY A 222 -0.42 -0.64 20.83
N ILE A 223 -0.22 0.66 20.55
CA ILE A 223 -1.03 1.73 21.15
C ILE A 223 -2.49 1.58 20.76
N PHE A 224 -2.78 1.45 19.47
CA PHE A 224 -4.15 1.40 18.98
C PHE A 224 -4.88 0.18 19.54
N GLY A 225 -4.30 -1.02 19.41
CA GLY A 225 -4.91 -2.25 19.92
C GLY A 225 -5.14 -2.21 21.43
N TRP A 226 -4.26 -1.55 22.18
CA TRP A 226 -4.45 -1.37 23.63
C TRP A 226 -5.56 -0.36 23.95
N VAL A 227 -5.62 0.77 23.24
CA VAL A 227 -6.64 1.81 23.43
C VAL A 227 -8.04 1.33 23.01
N THR A 228 -8.13 0.44 22.03
CA THR A 228 -9.40 -0.13 21.55
C THR A 228 -9.77 -1.45 22.23
N ASP A 229 -9.08 -1.83 23.31
CA ASP A 229 -9.28 -3.09 24.04
C ASP A 229 -9.26 -4.34 23.15
N SER A 230 -8.57 -4.25 22.00
CA SER A 230 -8.56 -5.30 20.97
C SER A 230 -7.46 -6.34 21.20
N ILE A 231 -6.51 -6.05 22.09
CA ILE A 231 -5.45 -6.97 22.53
C ILE A 231 -5.28 -6.90 24.05
N PRO A 232 -4.80 -7.98 24.71
CA PRO A 232 -4.52 -7.95 26.14
C PRO A 232 -3.47 -6.91 26.51
N ASP A 233 -3.57 -6.32 27.72
CA ASP A 233 -2.65 -5.30 28.24
C ASP A 233 -1.17 -5.70 28.07
N ALA A 234 -0.83 -6.95 28.41
CA ALA A 234 0.54 -7.45 28.30
C ALA A 234 1.06 -7.44 26.86
N VAL A 235 0.20 -7.72 25.88
CA VAL A 235 0.54 -7.68 24.45
C VAL A 235 0.70 -6.24 23.98
N GLY A 236 -0.24 -5.36 24.34
CA GLY A 236 -0.18 -3.94 23.99
C GLY A 236 1.08 -3.26 24.55
N ILE A 237 1.33 -3.41 25.85
CA ILE A 237 2.55 -2.89 26.51
C ILE A 237 3.80 -3.49 25.87
N GLY A 238 3.81 -4.80 25.62
CA GLY A 238 4.93 -5.48 24.98
C GLY A 238 5.25 -4.91 23.59
N MET A 239 4.24 -4.71 22.75
CA MET A 239 4.39 -4.10 21.43
C MET A 239 4.93 -2.66 21.52
N ILE A 240 4.41 -1.85 22.44
CA ILE A 240 4.88 -0.46 22.63
C ILE A 240 6.36 -0.46 23.03
N VAL A 241 6.76 -1.30 23.98
CA VAL A 241 8.16 -1.40 24.43
C VAL A 241 9.06 -1.87 23.28
N VAL A 242 8.66 -2.92 22.56
CA VAL A 242 9.39 -3.43 21.38
C VAL A 242 9.53 -2.37 20.30
N GLY A 243 8.47 -1.61 20.03
CA GLY A 243 8.48 -0.51 19.06
C GLY A 243 9.46 0.60 19.46
N ILE A 244 9.42 1.06 20.72
CA ILE A 244 10.33 2.09 21.24
C ILE A 244 11.79 1.63 21.16
N ILE A 245 12.08 0.41 21.64
CA ILE A 245 13.44 -0.15 21.62
C ILE A 245 13.91 -0.33 20.18
N GLY A 246 13.07 -0.88 19.30
CA GLY A 246 13.37 -1.08 17.89
C GLY A 246 13.69 0.25 17.19
N SER A 247 12.89 1.29 17.39
CA SER A 247 13.14 2.63 16.84
C SER A 247 14.47 3.20 17.35
N ALA A 248 14.79 3.01 18.64
CA ALA A 248 16.05 3.47 19.22
C ALA A 248 17.27 2.70 18.65
N VAL A 249 17.13 1.39 18.42
CA VAL A 249 18.20 0.55 17.84
C VAL A 249 18.44 0.91 16.38
N ILE A 250 17.38 0.98 15.56
CA ILE A 250 17.51 1.37 14.15
C ILE A 250 18.08 2.79 14.04
N GLY A 251 17.64 3.73 14.88
CA GLY A 251 18.19 5.10 14.91
C GLY A 251 19.68 5.16 15.26
N ARG A 252 20.22 4.18 15.98
CA ARG A 252 21.66 4.07 16.27
C ARG A 252 22.45 3.37 15.17
N LEU A 253 21.83 2.45 14.44
CA LEU A 253 22.44 1.68 13.36
C LEU A 253 22.41 2.41 12.02
N SER A 254 21.46 3.33 11.82
CA SER A 254 21.43 4.21 10.66
C SER A 254 22.61 5.19 10.75
N PRO A 255 23.52 5.20 9.75
CA PRO A 255 24.61 6.18 9.74
C PRO A 255 23.97 7.58 9.74
N LYS A 256 24.38 8.43 10.69
CA LYS A 256 24.05 9.86 10.65
C LYS A 256 24.54 10.38 9.31
N THR A 257 23.64 10.63 8.37
CA THR A 257 23.93 11.57 7.30
C THR A 257 24.22 12.88 7.99
N GLU A 258 25.51 13.22 8.06
CA GLU A 258 25.98 14.52 8.47
C GLU A 258 25.18 15.53 7.66
N LYS A 259 24.33 16.31 8.34
CA LYS A 259 23.72 17.49 7.74
C LYS A 259 24.88 18.38 7.32
N ALA A 260 25.25 18.33 6.04
CA ALA A 260 26.09 19.33 5.43
C ALA A 260 25.29 20.65 5.47
N SER A 261 25.53 21.40 6.54
CA SER A 261 25.24 22.82 6.61
C SER A 261 26.17 23.54 5.65
N THR A 262 25.63 24.00 4.53
CA THR A 262 26.09 25.19 3.79
C THR A 262 24.94 25.74 2.99
#